data_AF-A0A1Q4GVR0-F1
#
_entry.id   AF-A0A1Q4GVR0-F1
#
_cell.length_a   1.000
_cell.length_b   1.000
_cell.length_c   1.000
_cell.angle_alpha   90.00
_cell.angle_beta   90.00
_cell.angle_gamma   90.00
#
_symmetry.space_group_name_H-M   'P 1'
#
loop_
_entity.id
_entity.type
_entity.pdbx_description
1 polymer ?
#
loop_
_entity_poly.entity_id
_entity_poly.type
_entity_poly.pdbx_seq_one_letter_code
_entity_poly.pdbx_strand_id
1 'polypeptide(L)'
;MAYDTLTRDQWAWEFLRRNPEYQRDYRRFMEIWRALEAAYGAPPQRDFLRWKQDPRAYGPLPGDTGLDAPAGELCVVDDDRVLLECWMGAKWGFHKFPLDPARAAPDPDELSWRPSAPPEPRPVDDPLRMDFSFDLALPLPPQLETAKFRLVSRATELRRTGVAAPLTVANQRAHWNVLLRVLDAAAASEALSETDTVLLDEARAMTRRGYLDILRLA
;
A
#
# COMPACT_ATOMS: atom_id res chain seq x y z
N MET A 1 -5.77 1.63 21.90
CA MET A 1 -6.58 0.67 21.10
C MET A 1 -5.82 -0.63 21.03
N ALA A 2 -6.49 -1.76 21.26
CA ALA A 2 -5.85 -3.08 21.19
C ALA A 2 -5.73 -3.50 19.72
N TYR A 3 -4.52 -3.41 19.17
CA TYR A 3 -4.21 -3.79 17.79
C TYR A 3 -4.04 -5.32 17.61
N ASP A 4 -4.42 -6.12 18.61
CA ASP A 4 -4.11 -7.55 18.69
C ASP A 4 -4.94 -8.44 17.76
N THR A 5 -5.89 -7.86 17.03
CA THR A 5 -6.79 -8.59 16.12
C THR A 5 -6.72 -8.10 14.68
N LEU A 6 -5.86 -7.12 14.37
CA LEU A 6 -5.80 -6.58 13.02
C LEU A 6 -5.25 -7.62 12.04
N THR A 7 -5.96 -7.75 10.92
CA THR A 7 -5.53 -8.49 9.73
C THR A 7 -4.37 -7.76 9.04
N ARG A 8 -3.70 -8.45 8.10
CA ARG A 8 -2.67 -7.87 7.24
C ARG A 8 -3.14 -6.56 6.58
N ASP A 9 -4.34 -6.59 6.00
CA ASP A 9 -4.91 -5.48 5.24
C ASP A 9 -5.22 -4.30 6.16
N GLN A 10 -5.71 -4.58 7.38
CA GLN A 10 -5.95 -3.56 8.39
C GLN A 10 -4.66 -2.95 8.94
N TRP A 11 -3.57 -3.72 9.05
CA TRP A 11 -2.25 -3.16 9.37
C TRP A 11 -1.77 -2.18 8.30
N ALA A 12 -1.88 -2.55 7.03
CA ALA A 12 -1.55 -1.65 5.93
C ALA A 12 -2.39 -0.36 5.99
N TRP A 13 -3.69 -0.50 6.28
CA TRP A 13 -4.60 0.62 6.46
C TRP A 13 -4.21 1.56 7.61
N GLU A 14 -3.84 1.03 8.78
CA GLU A 14 -3.48 1.87 9.93
C GLU A 14 -2.27 2.77 9.65
N PHE A 15 -1.31 2.31 8.83
CA PHE A 15 -0.21 3.14 8.36
C PHE A 15 -0.68 4.15 7.30
N LEU A 16 -1.43 3.71 6.27
CA LEU A 16 -1.88 4.61 5.21
C LEU A 16 -2.77 5.74 5.74
N ARG A 17 -3.72 5.45 6.63
CA ARG A 17 -4.66 6.45 7.16
C ARG A 17 -3.98 7.54 7.99
N ARG A 18 -2.75 7.30 8.46
CA ARG A 18 -1.90 8.27 9.18
C ARG A 18 -0.95 9.04 8.26
N ASN A 19 -0.92 8.72 6.96
CA ASN A 19 -0.12 9.47 6.00
C ASN A 19 -0.74 10.86 5.77
N PRO A 20 -0.03 11.97 6.06
CA PRO A 20 -0.53 13.32 5.82
C PRO A 20 -0.84 13.62 4.35
N GLU A 21 -0.11 13.01 3.42
CA GLU A 21 -0.35 13.14 1.98
C GLU A 21 -1.65 12.45 1.58
N TYR A 22 -1.89 11.23 2.07
CA TYR A 22 -3.17 10.53 1.85
C TYR A 22 -4.34 11.35 2.39
N GLN A 23 -4.23 11.86 3.61
CA GLN A 23 -5.28 12.68 4.23
C GLN A 23 -5.55 13.98 3.47
N ARG A 24 -4.50 14.64 2.96
CA ARG A 24 -4.62 15.85 2.13
C ARG A 24 -5.32 15.52 0.82
N ASP A 25 -4.86 14.49 0.13
CA ASP A 25 -5.39 14.07 -1.16
C ASP A 25 -6.84 13.60 -1.02
N TYR A 26 -7.16 12.86 0.03
CA TYR A 26 -8.53 12.43 0.34
C TYR A 26 -9.46 13.63 0.58
N ARG A 27 -9.05 14.63 1.36
CA ARG A 27 -9.85 15.85 1.57
C ARG A 27 -10.15 16.55 0.25
N ARG A 28 -9.13 16.73 -0.59
CA ARG A 28 -9.28 17.38 -1.90
C ARG A 28 -10.18 16.57 -2.84
N PHE A 29 -9.99 15.25 -2.87
CA PHE A 29 -10.83 14.34 -3.61
C PHE A 29 -12.29 14.47 -3.19
N MET A 30 -12.58 14.48 -1.88
CA MET A 30 -13.94 14.61 -1.36
C MET A 30 -14.56 15.99 -1.63
N GLU A 31 -13.77 17.06 -1.63
CA GLU A 31 -14.24 18.39 -2.05
C GLU A 31 -14.71 18.38 -3.50
N ILE A 32 -13.91 17.80 -4.40
CA ILE A 32 -14.26 17.68 -5.83
C ILE A 32 -15.48 16.77 -5.99
N TRP A 33 -15.49 15.61 -5.34
CA TRP A 33 -16.56 14.63 -5.43
C TRP A 33 -17.91 15.22 -4.99
N ARG A 34 -17.95 15.89 -3.85
CA ARG A 34 -19.16 16.56 -3.34
C ARG A 34 -19.62 17.68 -4.27
N ALA A 35 -18.69 18.43 -4.87
CA ALA A 35 -19.03 19.47 -5.85
C ALA A 35 -19.64 18.88 -7.14
N LEU A 36 -19.16 17.73 -7.59
CA LEU A 36 -19.74 16.99 -8.71
C LEU A 36 -21.13 16.44 -8.36
N GLU A 37 -21.29 15.84 -7.18
CA GLU A 37 -22.60 15.34 -6.71
C GLU A 37 -23.62 16.47 -6.55
N ALA A 38 -23.20 17.65 -6.09
CA ALA A 38 -24.08 18.82 -6.02
C ALA A 38 -24.50 19.32 -7.41
N ALA A 39 -23.62 19.24 -8.41
CA ALA A 39 -23.89 19.73 -9.76
C ALA A 39 -24.73 18.76 -10.61
N TYR A 40 -24.56 17.45 -10.38
CA TYR A 40 -25.09 16.40 -11.28
C TYR A 40 -25.89 15.31 -10.56
N GLY A 41 -26.01 15.36 -9.23
CA GLY A 41 -26.70 14.37 -8.42
C GLY A 41 -25.84 13.16 -8.03
N ALA A 42 -26.41 12.33 -7.16
CA ALA A 42 -25.84 11.06 -6.72
C ALA A 42 -26.56 9.87 -7.38
N PRO A 43 -25.93 8.70 -7.49
CA PRO A 43 -26.59 7.50 -8.00
C PRO A 43 -27.80 7.13 -7.13
N PRO A 44 -28.88 6.58 -7.73
CA PRO A 44 -29.02 6.28 -9.16
C PRO A 44 -29.47 7.46 -10.04
N GLN A 45 -29.82 8.63 -9.49
CA GLN A 45 -30.38 9.76 -10.25
C GLN A 45 -29.32 10.71 -10.88
N ARG A 46 -28.05 10.31 -10.90
CA ARG A 46 -26.94 11.11 -11.42
C ARG A 46 -27.10 11.37 -12.92
N ASP A 47 -26.91 12.62 -13.35
CA ASP A 47 -26.76 12.99 -14.76
C ASP A 47 -25.37 12.57 -15.27
N PHE A 48 -25.28 11.30 -15.68
CA PHE A 48 -24.02 10.71 -16.16
C PHE A 48 -23.47 11.37 -17.42
N LEU A 49 -24.34 11.87 -18.31
CA LEU A 49 -23.90 12.48 -19.56
C LEU A 49 -23.15 13.79 -19.29
N ARG A 50 -23.70 14.64 -18.41
CA ARG A 50 -23.03 15.88 -18.02
C ARG A 50 -21.83 15.64 -17.12
N TRP A 51 -21.89 14.63 -16.24
CA TRP A 51 -20.74 14.24 -15.41
C TRP A 51 -19.51 13.84 -16.26
N LYS A 52 -19.69 13.03 -17.32
CA LYS A 52 -18.60 12.58 -18.22
C LYS A 52 -17.92 13.74 -18.97
N GLN A 53 -18.59 14.88 -19.08
CA GLN A 53 -18.07 16.09 -19.75
C GLN A 53 -17.31 17.01 -18.79
N ASP A 54 -17.48 16.87 -17.47
CA ASP A 54 -16.80 17.71 -16.49
C ASP A 54 -15.33 17.26 -16.32
N PRO A 55 -14.33 18.13 -16.56
CA PRO A 55 -12.93 17.78 -16.39
C PRO A 55 -12.57 17.37 -14.94
N ARG A 56 -13.34 17.83 -13.94
CA ARG A 56 -13.14 17.49 -12.53
C ARG A 56 -13.47 16.03 -12.22
N ALA A 57 -14.23 15.34 -13.09
CA ALA A 57 -14.54 13.92 -12.93
C ALA A 57 -13.34 12.99 -13.21
N TYR A 58 -12.19 13.56 -13.59
CA TYR A 58 -11.02 12.83 -14.02
C TYR A 58 -9.78 13.23 -13.22
N GLY A 59 -8.89 12.27 -13.02
CA GLY A 59 -7.55 12.54 -12.48
C GLY A 59 -6.63 13.17 -13.53
N PRO A 60 -5.47 13.71 -13.11
CA PRO A 60 -4.98 13.73 -11.73
C PRO A 60 -5.72 14.71 -10.82
N LEU A 61 -5.58 14.55 -9.50
CA LEU A 61 -5.98 15.62 -8.59
C LEU A 61 -5.26 16.92 -8.98
N PRO A 62 -5.90 18.10 -8.90
CA PRO A 62 -5.25 19.30 -9.41
C PRO A 62 -3.92 19.56 -8.68
N GLY A 63 -2.86 19.95 -9.39
CA GLY A 63 -1.52 20.11 -8.80
C GLY A 63 -0.72 18.81 -8.57
N ASP A 64 -1.28 17.64 -8.87
CA ASP A 64 -0.50 16.41 -9.10
C ASP A 64 -0.14 16.31 -10.60
N THR A 65 1.02 15.72 -10.89
CA THR A 65 1.56 15.60 -12.26
C THR A 65 1.22 14.28 -12.96
N GLY A 66 0.66 13.30 -12.25
CA GLY A 66 0.33 11.97 -12.79
C GLY A 66 0.51 10.85 -11.77
N LEU A 67 0.41 9.59 -12.22
CA LEU A 67 0.77 8.42 -11.42
C LEU A 67 2.19 7.98 -11.80
N ASP A 68 3.13 8.01 -10.85
CA ASP A 68 4.54 7.67 -11.12
C ASP A 68 4.75 6.20 -11.54
N ALA A 69 3.84 5.31 -11.15
CA ALA A 69 3.76 3.92 -11.60
C ALA A 69 2.40 3.33 -11.16
N PRO A 70 1.33 3.41 -11.97
CA PRO A 70 0.07 2.80 -11.60
C PRO A 70 0.24 1.27 -11.52
N ALA A 71 0.04 0.70 -10.33
CA ALA A 71 -0.03 -0.75 -10.18
C ALA A 71 -1.42 -1.22 -10.63
N GLY A 72 -1.47 -2.13 -11.62
CA GLY A 72 -2.71 -2.74 -12.10
C GLY A 72 -3.55 -1.85 -13.04
N GLU A 73 -4.73 -2.35 -13.40
CA GLU A 73 -5.62 -1.74 -14.40
C GLU A 73 -6.24 -0.43 -13.92
N LEU A 74 -6.21 0.60 -14.76
CA LEU A 74 -6.87 1.88 -14.51
C LEU A 74 -8.22 1.91 -15.23
N CYS A 75 -9.24 2.50 -14.61
CA CYS A 75 -10.53 2.73 -15.26
C CYS A 75 -10.40 3.87 -16.28
N VAL A 76 -9.79 3.56 -17.42
CA VAL A 76 -9.62 4.48 -18.54
C VAL A 76 -10.93 4.53 -19.32
N VAL A 77 -11.45 5.74 -19.58
CA VAL A 77 -12.59 5.93 -20.49
C VAL A 77 -12.09 6.08 -21.93
N ASP A 78 -13.01 6.02 -22.90
CA ASP A 78 -12.74 6.01 -24.36
C ASP A 78 -11.78 7.09 -24.91
N ASP A 79 -11.46 8.10 -24.12
CA ASP A 79 -10.60 9.25 -24.46
C ASP A 79 -9.37 9.34 -23.54
N ASP A 80 -8.86 8.18 -23.11
CA ASP A 80 -7.66 7.97 -22.28
C ASP A 80 -7.65 8.64 -20.88
N ARG A 81 -8.75 9.29 -20.49
CA ARG A 81 -8.91 9.91 -19.16
C ARG A 81 -9.22 8.84 -18.11
N VAL A 82 -8.67 9.00 -16.91
CA VAL A 82 -8.91 8.10 -15.78
C VAL A 82 -9.93 8.74 -14.85
N LEU A 83 -11.01 8.02 -14.51
CA LEU A 83 -12.00 8.50 -13.54
C LEU A 83 -11.31 8.85 -12.21
N LEU A 84 -11.72 9.97 -11.61
CA LEU A 84 -11.03 10.55 -10.46
C LEU A 84 -10.91 9.56 -9.29
N GLU A 85 -11.96 8.79 -8.99
CA GLU A 85 -11.97 7.76 -7.95
C GLU A 85 -11.00 6.61 -8.25
N CYS A 86 -10.89 6.20 -9.51
CA CYS A 86 -9.96 5.14 -9.91
C CYS A 86 -8.51 5.65 -9.91
N TRP A 87 -8.28 6.91 -10.28
CA TRP A 87 -6.96 7.54 -10.18
C TRP A 87 -6.50 7.64 -8.72
N MET A 88 -7.38 8.11 -7.82
CA MET A 88 -7.08 8.24 -6.40
C MET A 88 -6.88 6.86 -5.75
N GLY A 89 -7.71 5.87 -6.11
CA GLY A 89 -7.51 4.50 -5.69
C GLY A 89 -6.15 3.95 -6.14
N ALA A 90 -5.80 4.13 -7.42
CA ALA A 90 -4.53 3.65 -7.96
C ALA A 90 -3.30 4.31 -7.32
N LYS A 91 -3.35 5.62 -7.02
CA LYS A 91 -2.26 6.34 -6.32
C LYS A 91 -1.90 5.68 -4.98
N TRP A 92 -2.93 5.24 -4.24
CA TRP A 92 -2.80 4.73 -2.88
C TRP A 92 -2.99 3.22 -2.75
N GLY A 93 -3.10 2.50 -3.87
CA GLY A 93 -3.12 1.03 -3.90
C GLY A 93 -4.51 0.39 -3.73
N PHE A 94 -5.62 1.10 -3.92
CA PHE A 94 -6.98 0.56 -3.87
C PHE A 94 -7.56 0.24 -5.26
N HIS A 95 -8.30 -0.87 -5.38
CA HIS A 95 -9.14 -1.14 -6.56
C HIS A 95 -10.40 -0.27 -6.60
N LYS A 96 -10.97 0.00 -5.42
CA LYS A 96 -12.25 0.68 -5.25
C LYS A 96 -12.05 2.14 -4.84
N PHE A 97 -13.18 2.80 -4.57
CA PHE A 97 -13.26 4.15 -4.04
C PHE A 97 -12.35 4.33 -2.80
N PRO A 98 -11.59 5.43 -2.70
CA PRO A 98 -10.70 5.69 -1.56
C PRO A 98 -11.46 5.72 -0.23
N LEU A 99 -10.88 5.12 0.82
CA LEU A 99 -11.51 5.07 2.14
C LEU A 99 -11.22 6.31 2.98
N ASP A 100 -12.20 6.73 3.78
CA ASP A 100 -12.03 7.85 4.70
C ASP A 100 -10.95 7.54 5.76
N PRO A 101 -9.87 8.34 5.90
CA PRO A 101 -8.82 8.11 6.88
C PRO A 101 -9.30 8.16 8.34
N ALA A 102 -10.48 8.71 8.61
CA ALA A 102 -11.12 8.68 9.92
C ALA A 102 -11.67 7.28 10.29
N ARG A 103 -11.86 6.38 9.33
CA ARG A 103 -12.35 5.02 9.60
C ARG A 103 -11.27 4.18 10.28
N ALA A 104 -11.56 3.72 11.49
CA ALA A 104 -10.73 2.76 12.19
C ALA A 104 -11.11 1.33 11.77
N ALA A 105 -10.11 0.51 11.45
CA ALA A 105 -10.26 -0.93 11.17
C ALA A 105 -11.47 -1.32 10.27
N PRO A 106 -11.55 -0.81 9.02
CA PRO A 106 -12.55 -1.25 8.05
C PRO A 106 -12.45 -2.76 7.79
N ASP A 107 -13.53 -3.36 7.29
CA ASP A 107 -13.55 -4.78 6.96
C ASP A 107 -12.58 -5.08 5.79
N PRO A 108 -11.93 -6.26 5.76
CA PRO A 108 -10.98 -6.60 4.69
C PRO A 108 -11.57 -6.48 3.28
N ASP A 109 -12.86 -6.80 3.10
CA ASP A 109 -13.55 -6.71 1.81
C ASP A 109 -13.73 -5.26 1.30
N GLU A 110 -13.71 -4.29 2.23
CA GLU A 110 -13.74 -2.86 1.92
C GLU A 110 -12.37 -2.36 1.49
N LEU A 111 -11.30 -2.90 2.10
CA LEU A 111 -9.93 -2.48 1.87
C LEU A 111 -9.39 -2.84 0.49
N SER A 112 -10.03 -3.78 -0.23
CA SER A 112 -9.91 -4.05 -1.68
C SER A 112 -8.60 -3.58 -2.34
N TRP A 113 -7.46 -4.05 -1.83
CA TRP A 113 -6.14 -3.60 -2.26
C TRP A 113 -5.78 -4.13 -3.65
N ARG A 114 -5.06 -3.32 -4.42
CA ARG A 114 -4.41 -3.73 -5.66
C ARG A 114 -3.28 -4.70 -5.33
N PRO A 115 -2.99 -5.68 -6.21
CA PRO A 115 -1.82 -6.52 -6.07
C PRO A 115 -0.56 -5.66 -5.94
N SER A 116 0.27 -5.93 -4.93
CA SER A 116 1.55 -5.24 -4.80
C SER A 116 2.38 -5.49 -6.05
N ALA A 117 2.99 -4.43 -6.60
CA ALA A 117 3.97 -4.57 -7.67
C ALA A 117 5.10 -5.53 -7.23
N PRO A 118 5.81 -6.18 -8.16
CA PRO A 118 6.98 -6.98 -7.82
C PRO A 118 7.97 -6.16 -6.98
N PRO A 119 8.62 -6.75 -5.96
CA PRO A 119 9.64 -6.05 -5.21
C PRO A 119 10.78 -5.63 -6.13
N GLU A 120 11.40 -4.48 -5.84
CA GLU A 120 12.66 -4.14 -6.46
C GLU A 120 13.70 -5.23 -6.10
N PRO A 121 14.58 -5.60 -7.05
CA PRO A 121 15.62 -6.57 -6.76
C PRO A 121 16.48 -6.08 -5.59
N ARG A 122 16.68 -6.95 -4.60
CA ARG A 122 17.64 -6.69 -3.51
C ARG A 122 19.04 -6.48 -4.09
N PRO A 123 19.92 -5.69 -3.44
CA PRO A 123 21.33 -5.60 -3.80
C PRO A 123 21.99 -6.99 -3.89
N VAL A 124 23.00 -7.15 -4.74
CA VAL A 124 23.67 -8.44 -4.96
C VAL A 124 24.26 -9.00 -3.66
N ASP A 125 24.74 -8.14 -2.78
CA ASP A 125 25.38 -8.51 -1.51
C ASP A 125 24.40 -8.67 -0.34
N ASP A 126 23.08 -8.51 -0.57
CA ASP A 126 22.09 -8.70 0.48
C ASP A 126 22.05 -10.19 0.90
N PRO A 127 22.26 -10.51 2.20
CA PRO A 127 22.26 -11.90 2.68
C PRO A 127 20.92 -12.63 2.47
N LEU A 128 19.83 -11.87 2.24
CA LEU A 128 18.49 -12.36 1.95
C LEU A 128 18.22 -12.53 0.44
N ARG A 129 19.19 -12.22 -0.43
CA ARG A 129 19.14 -12.48 -1.87
C ARG A 129 19.78 -13.82 -2.20
N MET A 130 19.18 -14.55 -3.14
CA MET A 130 19.75 -15.76 -3.73
C MET A 130 19.36 -15.86 -5.20
N ASP A 131 20.37 -15.89 -6.08
CA ASP A 131 20.18 -15.97 -7.52
C ASP A 131 20.32 -17.43 -8.00
N PHE A 132 19.48 -17.82 -8.96
CA PHE A 132 19.52 -19.13 -9.60
C PHE A 132 19.76 -18.97 -11.10
N SER A 133 20.65 -19.80 -11.64
CA SER A 133 20.87 -19.92 -13.09
C SER A 133 20.27 -21.23 -13.59
N PHE A 134 19.57 -21.17 -14.72
CA PHE A 134 18.93 -22.32 -15.36
C PHE A 134 19.54 -22.56 -16.73
N ASP A 135 19.83 -23.83 -17.04
CA ASP A 135 20.22 -24.23 -18.39
C ASP A 135 18.96 -24.53 -19.19
N LEU A 136 18.65 -23.65 -20.14
CA LEU A 136 17.46 -23.75 -20.98
C LEU A 136 17.56 -24.85 -22.05
N ALA A 137 18.74 -25.46 -22.24
CA ALA A 137 18.89 -26.63 -23.08
C ALA A 137 18.39 -27.93 -22.40
N LEU A 138 18.16 -27.90 -21.08
CA LEU A 138 17.71 -29.04 -20.29
C LEU A 138 16.26 -28.86 -19.80
N PRO A 139 15.55 -29.95 -19.44
CA PRO A 139 14.24 -29.83 -18.83
C PRO A 139 14.25 -28.97 -17.56
N LEU A 140 13.31 -28.02 -17.46
CA LEU A 140 13.20 -27.11 -16.32
C LEU A 140 12.76 -27.77 -15.00
N PRO A 141 11.83 -28.74 -14.96
CA PRO A 141 11.29 -29.23 -13.68
C PRO A 141 12.35 -29.77 -12.69
N PRO A 142 13.34 -30.59 -13.10
CA PRO A 142 14.41 -31.03 -12.19
C PRO A 142 15.27 -29.88 -11.66
N GLN A 143 15.48 -28.86 -12.49
CA GLN A 143 16.25 -27.68 -12.11
C GLN A 143 15.49 -26.83 -11.08
N LEU A 144 14.17 -26.67 -11.26
CA LEU A 144 13.30 -25.96 -10.31
C LEU A 144 13.24 -26.64 -8.94
N GLU A 145 13.15 -27.97 -8.89
CA GLU A 145 13.18 -28.70 -7.61
C GLU A 145 14.53 -28.55 -6.90
N THR A 146 15.63 -28.56 -7.66
CA THR A 146 16.97 -28.29 -7.11
C THR A 146 17.08 -26.87 -6.55
N ALA A 147 16.57 -25.88 -7.30
CA ALA A 147 16.54 -24.49 -6.87
C ALA A 147 15.71 -24.30 -5.59
N LYS A 148 14.52 -24.90 -5.54
CA LYS A 148 13.65 -24.91 -4.36
C LYS A 148 14.34 -25.51 -3.13
N PHE A 149 15.01 -26.66 -3.29
CA PHE A 149 15.73 -27.30 -2.18
C PHE A 149 16.84 -26.40 -1.61
N ARG A 150 17.61 -25.75 -2.50
CA ARG A 150 18.66 -24.80 -2.12
C ARG A 150 18.08 -23.57 -1.41
N LEU A 151 16.97 -23.02 -1.91
CA LEU A 151 16.27 -21.89 -1.31
C LEU A 151 15.79 -22.22 0.11
N VAL A 152 15.14 -23.36 0.31
CA VAL A 152 14.64 -23.81 1.61
C VAL A 152 15.79 -24.04 2.61
N SER A 153 16.89 -24.64 2.14
CA SER A 153 18.11 -24.85 2.95
C SER A 153 18.72 -23.53 3.41
N ARG A 154 18.88 -22.56 2.49
CA ARG A 154 19.41 -21.22 2.80
C ARG A 154 18.50 -20.46 3.77
N ALA A 155 17.19 -20.49 3.56
CA ALA A 155 16.23 -19.87 4.47
C ALA A 155 16.32 -20.45 5.89
N THR A 156 16.54 -21.77 6.00
CA THR A 156 16.70 -22.45 7.29
C THR A 156 18.02 -22.06 7.97
N GLU A 157 19.11 -21.97 7.21
CA GLU A 157 20.41 -21.52 7.70
C GLU A 157 20.32 -20.10 8.26
N LEU A 158 19.73 -19.16 7.51
CA LEU A 158 19.56 -17.76 7.92
C LEU A 158 18.73 -17.63 9.19
N ARG A 159 17.70 -18.47 9.37
CA ARG A 159 16.92 -18.51 10.62
C ARG A 159 17.78 -18.98 11.79
N ARG A 160 18.59 -20.03 11.60
CA ARG A 160 19.45 -20.60 12.64
C ARG A 160 20.54 -19.62 13.09
N THR A 161 21.05 -18.78 12.18
CA THR A 161 22.04 -17.74 12.50
C THR A 161 21.42 -16.44 13.01
N GLY A 162 20.10 -16.37 13.13
CA GLY A 162 19.38 -15.18 13.59
C GLY A 162 19.30 -14.05 12.57
N VAL A 163 19.71 -14.28 11.31
CA VAL A 163 19.78 -13.28 10.25
C VAL A 163 18.42 -13.05 9.58
N ALA A 164 17.56 -14.07 9.52
CA ALA A 164 16.24 -13.95 8.90
C ALA A 164 15.14 -14.50 9.80
N ALA A 165 14.32 -13.61 10.38
CA ALA A 165 13.01 -13.99 10.89
C ALA A 165 12.00 -13.97 9.74
N PRO A 166 11.06 -14.93 9.64
CA PRO A 166 9.95 -14.82 8.72
C PRO A 166 9.17 -13.53 8.99
N LEU A 167 9.06 -12.67 7.99
CA LEU A 167 8.16 -11.53 8.04
C LEU A 167 6.73 -12.08 8.00
N THR A 168 6.05 -12.02 9.14
CA THR A 168 4.64 -12.38 9.29
C THR A 168 3.97 -11.30 10.10
N VAL A 169 2.65 -11.13 9.94
CA VAL A 169 1.88 -10.19 10.75
C VAL A 169 2.06 -10.48 12.24
N ALA A 170 2.07 -11.76 12.63
CA ALA A 170 2.25 -12.17 14.02
C ALA A 170 3.57 -11.68 14.62
N ASN A 171 4.68 -11.85 13.88
CA ASN A 171 6.01 -11.46 14.36
C ASN A 171 6.23 -9.94 14.34
N GLN A 172 5.58 -9.23 13.42
CA GLN A 172 5.79 -7.79 13.22
C GLN A 172 4.85 -6.92 14.06
N ARG A 173 3.74 -7.48 14.56
CA ARG A 173 2.72 -6.78 15.33
C ARG A 173 3.27 -5.90 16.45
N ALA A 174 4.13 -6.46 17.31
CA ALA A 174 4.65 -5.73 18.46
C ALA A 174 5.47 -4.49 18.03
N HIS A 175 6.25 -4.64 16.97
CA HIS A 175 7.03 -3.55 16.38
C HIS A 175 6.13 -2.50 15.73
N TRP A 176 5.19 -2.90 14.87
CA TRP A 176 4.26 -1.98 14.24
C TRP A 176 3.41 -1.20 15.24
N ASN A 177 3.06 -1.82 16.37
CA ASN A 177 2.43 -1.13 17.49
C ASN A 177 3.27 -0.01 18.09
N VAL A 178 4.59 -0.18 18.17
CA VAL A 178 5.51 0.88 18.58
C VAL A 178 5.50 1.99 17.53
N LEU A 179 5.64 1.64 16.25
CA LEU A 179 5.66 2.62 15.16
C LEU A 179 4.37 3.46 15.09
N LEU A 180 3.19 2.83 15.21
CA LEU A 180 1.92 3.54 15.23
C LEU A 180 1.79 4.48 16.43
N ARG A 181 2.25 4.06 17.63
CA ARG A 181 2.24 4.93 18.82
C ARG A 181 3.12 6.15 18.65
N VAL A 182 4.30 5.99 18.06
CA VAL A 182 5.22 7.11 17.79
C VAL A 182 4.61 8.06 16.75
N LEU A 183 3.91 7.55 15.73
CA LEU A 183 3.15 8.39 14.79
C LEU A 183 2.03 9.18 15.49
N ASP A 184 1.27 8.52 16.37
CA ASP A 184 0.17 9.14 17.12
C ASP A 184 0.70 10.24 18.07
N ALA A 185 1.81 9.98 18.78
CA ALA A 185 2.48 10.96 19.64
C ALA A 185 3.03 12.16 18.85
N ALA A 186 3.66 11.90 17.69
CA ALA A 186 4.16 12.96 16.81
C ALA A 186 3.02 13.83 16.27
N ALA A 187 1.88 13.23 15.91
CA ALA A 187 0.69 13.97 15.48
C ALA A 187 0.09 14.83 16.62
N ALA A 188 0.20 14.38 17.86
CA ALA A 188 -0.19 15.12 19.06
C ALA A 188 0.84 16.19 19.50
N SER A 189 1.94 16.37 18.76
CA SER A 189 3.03 17.31 19.08
C SER A 189 3.69 17.01 20.45
N GLU A 190 3.72 15.74 20.85
CA GLU A 190 4.41 15.31 22.07
C GLU A 190 5.93 15.31 21.87
N ALA A 191 6.67 15.58 22.95
CA ALA A 191 8.13 15.55 22.92
C ALA A 191 8.62 14.10 22.77
N LEU A 192 9.42 13.86 21.72
CA LEU A 192 9.96 12.54 21.41
C LEU A 192 11.39 12.40 21.97
N SER A 193 11.73 11.21 22.45
CA SER A 193 13.12 10.87 22.76
C SER A 193 13.94 10.70 21.47
N GLU A 194 15.27 10.63 21.60
CA GLU A 194 16.16 10.34 20.47
C GLU A 194 15.84 8.98 19.82
N THR A 195 15.57 7.97 20.65
CA THR A 195 15.11 6.64 20.18
C THR A 195 13.78 6.71 19.44
N ASP A 196 12.83 7.50 19.95
CA ASP A 196 11.53 7.68 19.28
C ASP A 196 11.66 8.43 17.95
N THR A 197 12.68 9.28 17.80
CA THR A 197 12.93 9.98 16.54
C THR A 197 13.34 9.02 15.43
N VAL A 198 14.21 8.04 15.72
CA VAL A 198 14.59 6.99 14.76
C VAL A 198 13.38 6.14 14.38
N LEU A 199 12.58 5.74 15.37
CA LEU A 199 11.34 4.98 15.16
C LEU A 199 10.32 5.79 14.35
N LEU A 200 10.28 7.12 14.50
CA LEU A 200 9.39 7.98 13.74
C LEU A 200 9.74 8.00 12.26
N ASP A 201 11.03 8.03 11.91
CA ASP A 201 11.46 8.02 10.52
C ASP A 201 11.10 6.71 9.83
N GLU A 202 11.28 5.58 10.53
CA GLU A 202 10.81 4.27 10.07
C GLU A 202 9.28 4.25 9.92
N ALA A 203 8.55 4.73 10.92
CA ALA A 203 7.09 4.77 10.88
C ALA A 203 6.58 5.64 9.73
N ARG A 204 7.24 6.76 9.43
CA ARG A 204 6.95 7.62 8.27
C ARG A 204 7.31 6.95 6.94
N ALA A 205 8.30 6.07 6.89
CA ALA A 205 8.57 5.28 5.70
C ALA A 205 7.45 4.24 5.45
N MET A 206 6.94 3.64 6.54
CA MET A 206 5.78 2.75 6.50
C MET A 206 4.53 3.45 5.97
N THR A 207 4.24 4.70 6.39
CA THR A 207 3.06 5.44 5.91
C THR A 207 3.15 5.85 4.44
N ARG A 208 4.37 6.11 3.93
CA ARG A 208 4.60 6.54 2.54
C ARG A 208 4.39 5.43 1.52
N ARG A 209 5.08 4.30 1.69
CA ARG A 209 4.99 3.14 0.78
C ARG A 209 5.18 1.80 1.49
N GLY A 210 5.79 1.74 2.68
CA GLY A 210 6.05 0.47 3.37
C GLY A 210 4.78 -0.32 3.75
N TYR A 211 3.63 0.34 3.86
CA TYR A 211 2.34 -0.35 4.03
C TYR A 211 2.01 -1.30 2.86
N LEU A 212 2.51 -1.03 1.65
CA LEU A 212 2.33 -1.91 0.49
C LEU A 212 3.17 -3.20 0.62
N ASP A 213 4.24 -3.18 1.39
CA ASP A 213 5.04 -4.35 1.70
C ASP A 213 4.34 -5.26 2.71
N ILE A 214 3.51 -4.71 3.60
CA ILE A 214 2.67 -5.49 4.50
C ILE A 214 1.72 -6.38 3.69
N LEU A 215 1.17 -5.86 2.58
CA LEU A 215 0.26 -6.59 1.70
C LEU A 215 0.91 -7.81 1.01
N ARG A 216 2.25 -7.87 0.97
CA ARG A 216 3.00 -9.01 0.44
C ARG A 216 3.15 -10.16 1.44
N LEU A 217 2.84 -9.91 2.71
CA LEU A 217 2.92 -10.93 3.74
C LEU A 217 1.75 -11.92 3.55
N ALA A 218 2.06 -13.21 3.74
CA ALA A 218 1.08 -14.29 3.74
C ALA A 218 0.39 -14.42 5.10
#